data_AF-A0AAV5SPE6-F1
#
_entry.id   AF-A0AAV5SPE6-F1
#
_cell.length_a   1.000
_cell.length_b   1.000
_cell.length_c   1.000
_cell.angle_alpha   90.00
_cell.angle_beta   90.00
_cell.angle_gamma   90.00
#
_symmetry.space_group_name_H-M   'P 1'
#
loop_
_entity.id
_entity.type
_entity.pdbx_description
1 polymer ?
#
loop_
_entity_poly.entity_id
_entity_poly.type
_entity_poly.pdbx_seq_one_letter_code
_entity_poly.pdbx_strand_id
1 'polypeptide(L)'
;IFSFAYTNPFHSLFVGSTTSTSLFSNCLLLFIIYTTSSSHLGPYRSLLAIFAVCDMTTSIMHAVIQPIMHLTSTGFYGFPRHAGNMMIYGVSFDTTLCMMFIATYYQTFLILAYHYVYRYKTVARANAPPELLEIYGMNLSNPNAGFESIVAMRPCSSSSSNLCWHWPTVTAMVGLLSLFGATAAVIFYCIYQTSVAFKSTSNLMTPKTRRMRRDLFKALLIQTAIPCLFSYVPLSFFMLFPIATGIALGDAGNFLFSITVIFPAIDSFFVLFFIPQFRLALIRLFRLPFDGSAEVGSSTEQRDSK
;
A
#
# COMPACT_ATOMS: atom_id res chain seq x y z
N ILE A 1 -8.74 -13.08 19.16
CA ILE A 1 -7.36 -13.06 19.76
C ILE A 1 -6.65 -11.76 19.40
N PHE A 2 -6.94 -11.21 18.22
CA PHE A 2 -6.28 -10.03 17.67
C PHE A 2 -7.01 -8.72 17.97
N SER A 3 -8.15 -8.77 18.67
CA SER A 3 -8.95 -7.61 19.06
C SER A 3 -8.16 -6.50 19.77
N PHE A 4 -7.10 -6.83 20.52
CA PHE A 4 -6.24 -5.84 21.19
C PHE A 4 -5.66 -4.79 20.23
N ALA A 5 -5.42 -5.15 18.96
CA ALA A 5 -4.87 -4.24 17.97
C ALA A 5 -5.81 -3.07 17.64
N TYR A 6 -7.10 -3.23 17.95
CA TYR A 6 -8.15 -2.25 17.71
C TYR A 6 -8.75 -1.65 19.00
N THR A 7 -8.26 -2.01 20.18
CA THR A 7 -8.70 -1.40 21.44
C THR A 7 -7.87 -0.15 21.79
N ASN A 8 -8.53 0.85 22.38
CA ASN A 8 -7.83 2.02 22.91
C ASN A 8 -7.22 1.68 24.30
N PRO A 9 -6.09 2.29 24.68
CA PRO A 9 -5.34 3.33 23.95
C PRO A 9 -4.33 2.79 22.91
N PHE A 10 -4.14 1.46 22.83
CA PHE A 10 -3.13 0.87 21.95
C PHE A 10 -3.34 1.27 20.49
N HIS A 11 -4.56 1.10 19.96
CA HIS A 11 -4.87 1.40 18.58
C HIS A 11 -4.65 2.89 18.22
N SER A 12 -5.13 3.81 19.05
CA SER A 12 -4.97 5.24 18.80
C SER A 12 -3.51 5.68 18.87
N LEU A 13 -2.73 5.16 19.81
CA LEU A 13 -1.29 5.40 19.89
C LEU A 13 -0.55 4.81 18.68
N PHE A 14 -0.92 3.59 18.27
CA PHE A 14 -0.30 2.92 17.14
C PHE A 14 -0.59 3.65 15.82
N VAL A 15 -1.86 3.98 15.53
CA VAL A 15 -2.25 4.75 14.34
C VAL A 15 -1.65 6.16 14.38
N GLY A 16 -1.68 6.83 15.53
CA GLY A 16 -1.12 8.17 15.69
C GLY A 16 0.39 8.21 15.45
N SER A 17 1.15 7.28 16.05
CA SER A 17 2.61 7.21 15.90
C SER A 17 3.03 6.83 14.48
N THR A 18 2.38 5.85 13.87
CA THR A 18 2.69 5.40 12.49
C THR A 18 2.33 6.47 11.46
N THR A 19 1.17 7.12 11.60
CA THR A 19 0.78 8.25 10.73
C THR A 19 1.75 9.41 10.86
N SER A 20 2.11 9.79 12.10
CA SER A 20 3.07 10.86 12.34
C SER A 20 4.44 10.54 11.74
N THR A 21 4.90 9.29 11.88
CA THR A 21 6.16 8.83 11.31
C THR A 21 6.12 8.89 9.80
N SER A 22 5.04 8.40 9.17
CA SER A 22 4.85 8.44 7.71
C SER A 22 4.84 9.86 7.16
N LEU A 23 4.10 10.77 7.81
CA LEU A 23 4.05 12.18 7.39
C LEU A 23 5.43 12.84 7.54
N PHE A 24 6.12 12.59 8.64
CA PHE A 24 7.46 13.11 8.86
C PHE A 24 8.46 12.61 7.80
N SER A 25 8.54 11.29 7.59
CA SER A 25 9.50 10.68 6.69
C SER A 25 9.23 11.03 5.22
N ASN A 26 7.96 11.10 4.80
CA ASN A 26 7.59 11.54 3.46
C ASN A 26 7.79 13.05 3.23
N CYS A 27 7.50 13.90 4.22
CA CYS A 27 7.85 15.33 4.15
C CYS A 27 9.37 15.53 4.03
N LEU A 28 10.14 14.78 4.82
CA LEU A 28 11.60 14.80 4.77
C LEU A 28 12.12 14.32 3.41
N LEU A 29 11.53 13.25 2.85
CA LEU A 29 11.84 12.78 1.50
C LEU A 29 11.57 13.86 0.46
N LEU A 30 10.41 14.52 0.49
CA LEU A 30 10.10 15.63 -0.41
C LEU A 30 11.11 16.77 -0.28
N PHE A 31 11.44 17.17 0.94
CA PHE A 31 12.45 18.19 1.20
C PHE A 31 13.81 17.82 0.58
N ILE A 32 14.27 16.59 0.78
CA ILE A 32 15.54 16.10 0.23
C ILE A 32 15.49 16.01 -1.30
N ILE A 33 14.37 15.58 -1.90
CA ILE A 33 14.16 15.55 -3.35
C ILE A 33 14.33 16.95 -3.95
N TYR A 34 13.75 17.97 -3.33
CA TYR A 34 13.79 19.36 -3.85
C TYR A 34 15.10 20.09 -3.55
N THR A 35 15.78 19.77 -2.46
CA THR A 35 17.04 20.43 -2.07
C THR A 35 18.30 19.79 -2.64
N THR A 36 18.24 18.50 -2.99
CA THR A 36 19.40 17.79 -3.56
C THR A 36 19.54 18.12 -5.04
N SER A 37 20.49 18.98 -5.40
CA SER A 37 20.87 19.21 -6.80
C SER A 37 21.60 17.99 -7.38
N SER A 38 21.05 17.42 -8.44
CA SER A 38 21.58 16.26 -9.18
C SER A 38 21.00 16.33 -10.57
N SER A 39 21.86 16.56 -11.56
CA SER A 39 21.51 16.77 -12.97
C SER A 39 20.94 15.52 -13.65
N HIS A 40 21.01 14.37 -12.98
CA HIS A 40 20.69 13.08 -13.58
C HIS A 40 19.40 12.42 -13.05
N LEU A 41 18.71 13.04 -12.08
CA LEU A 41 17.50 12.50 -11.46
C LEU A 41 16.18 13.06 -12.03
N GLY A 42 16.22 13.91 -13.06
CA GLY A 42 15.09 14.73 -13.53
C GLY A 42 13.70 14.06 -13.49
N PRO A 43 13.35 13.15 -14.41
CA PRO A 43 12.03 12.50 -14.43
C PRO A 43 11.75 11.62 -13.20
N TYR A 44 12.79 11.07 -12.59
CA TYR A 44 12.67 10.16 -11.44
C TYR A 44 12.30 10.89 -10.15
N ARG A 45 12.70 12.16 -10.01
CA ARG A 45 12.27 13.00 -8.87
C ARG A 45 10.77 13.17 -8.81
N SER A 46 10.14 13.41 -9.96
CA SER A 46 8.69 13.55 -10.04
C SER A 46 8.00 12.26 -9.62
N LEU A 47 8.52 11.10 -10.03
CA LEU A 47 7.98 9.80 -9.63
C LEU A 47 8.08 9.57 -8.11
N LEU A 48 9.24 9.82 -7.51
CA LEU A 48 9.41 9.68 -6.07
C LEU A 48 8.57 10.67 -5.27
N ALA A 49 8.42 11.90 -5.77
CA ALA A 49 7.57 12.91 -5.13
C ALA A 49 6.09 12.51 -5.18
N ILE A 50 5.63 11.93 -6.30
CA ILE A 50 4.28 11.37 -6.42
C ILE A 50 4.08 10.25 -5.40
N PHE A 51 5.01 9.28 -5.30
CA PHE A 51 4.90 8.21 -4.30
C PHE A 51 4.84 8.77 -2.88
N ALA A 52 5.68 9.74 -2.54
CA ALA A 52 5.66 10.35 -1.21
C ALA A 52 4.31 11.03 -0.89
N VAL A 53 3.70 11.71 -1.87
CA VAL A 53 2.37 12.33 -1.71
C VAL A 53 1.28 11.28 -1.55
N CYS A 54 1.34 10.20 -2.33
CA CYS A 54 0.38 9.10 -2.23
C CYS A 54 0.50 8.37 -0.87
N ASP A 55 1.72 8.17 -0.36
CA ASP A 55 1.98 7.56 0.94
C ASP A 55 1.42 8.41 2.09
N MET A 56 1.65 9.72 2.06
CA MET A 56 1.04 10.64 3.02
C MET A 56 -0.49 10.60 2.96
N THR A 57 -1.06 10.61 1.76
CA THR A 57 -2.52 10.54 1.56
C THR A 57 -3.07 9.23 2.14
N THR A 58 -2.40 8.11 1.88
CA THR A 58 -2.77 6.79 2.41
C THR A 58 -2.74 6.76 3.93
N SER A 59 -1.69 7.30 4.56
CA SER A 59 -1.59 7.37 6.02
C SER A 59 -2.66 8.27 6.64
N ILE A 60 -2.98 9.41 6.02
CA ILE A 60 -4.06 10.29 6.49
C ILE A 60 -5.41 9.57 6.39
N MET A 61 -5.70 8.93 5.25
CA MET A 61 -6.95 8.20 5.06
C MET A 61 -7.10 7.06 6.06
N HIS A 62 -6.02 6.30 6.33
CA HIS A 62 -6.03 5.27 7.38
C HIS A 62 -6.32 5.86 8.76
N ALA A 63 -5.73 7.00 9.11
CA ALA A 63 -5.94 7.67 10.39
C ALA A 63 -7.38 8.18 10.58
N VAL A 64 -7.99 8.68 9.50
CA VAL A 64 -9.38 9.16 9.48
C VAL A 64 -10.37 7.99 9.58
N ILE A 65 -10.17 6.95 8.78
CA ILE A 65 -11.15 5.86 8.60
C ILE A 65 -11.03 4.81 9.70
N GLN A 66 -9.80 4.49 10.12
CA GLN A 66 -9.48 3.39 11.03
C GLN A 66 -10.18 2.09 10.60
N PRO A 67 -9.77 1.51 9.46
CA PRO A 67 -10.53 0.47 8.75
C PRO A 67 -10.55 -0.86 9.51
N ILE A 68 -11.73 -1.28 9.97
CA ILE A 68 -11.95 -2.60 10.57
C ILE A 68 -12.15 -3.62 9.45
N MET A 69 -11.49 -4.76 9.56
CA MET A 69 -11.55 -5.88 8.62
C MET A 69 -11.87 -7.19 9.33
N HIS A 70 -12.95 -7.84 8.90
CA HIS A 70 -13.41 -9.12 9.42
C HIS A 70 -13.39 -10.19 8.32
N LEU A 71 -12.76 -11.33 8.60
CA LEU A 71 -12.56 -12.43 7.65
C LEU A 71 -13.53 -13.57 7.92
N THR A 72 -14.48 -13.80 7.02
CA THR A 72 -15.48 -14.88 7.11
C THR A 72 -15.06 -16.09 6.28
N SER A 73 -15.71 -17.24 6.46
CA SER A 73 -15.48 -18.44 5.64
C SER A 73 -15.82 -18.26 4.17
N THR A 74 -16.59 -17.24 3.82
CA THR A 74 -17.09 -16.99 2.46
C THR A 74 -16.48 -15.75 1.82
N GLY A 75 -15.65 -15.00 2.55
CA GLY A 75 -15.22 -13.67 2.13
C GLY A 75 -14.64 -12.80 3.23
N PHE A 76 -14.75 -11.50 3.05
CA PHE A 76 -14.37 -10.52 4.06
C PHE A 76 -15.25 -9.27 3.99
N TYR A 77 -15.33 -8.57 5.12
CA TYR A 77 -16.03 -7.30 5.29
C TYR A 77 -15.07 -6.25 5.86
N GLY A 78 -15.04 -5.10 5.21
CA GLY A 78 -14.30 -3.92 5.64
C GLY A 78 -15.21 -2.74 5.90
N PHE A 79 -14.97 -1.98 6.95
CA PHE A 79 -15.79 -0.81 7.28
C PHE A 79 -15.02 0.20 8.14
N PRO A 80 -15.39 1.49 8.11
CA PRO A 80 -14.80 2.49 8.99
C PRO A 80 -15.13 2.16 10.44
N ARG A 81 -14.20 2.42 11.37
CA ARG A 81 -14.48 2.28 12.81
C ARG A 81 -15.66 3.12 13.29
N HIS A 82 -15.93 4.23 12.61
CA HIS A 82 -16.97 5.19 12.96
C HIS A 82 -18.13 5.16 11.96
N ALA A 83 -18.42 4.00 11.37
CA ALA A 83 -19.42 3.92 10.32
C ALA A 83 -20.82 4.37 10.78
N GLY A 84 -21.54 5.06 9.91
CA GLY A 84 -22.81 5.70 10.16
C GLY A 84 -22.70 7.04 10.88
N ASN A 85 -21.54 7.37 11.45
CA ASN A 85 -21.33 8.57 12.26
C ASN A 85 -20.55 9.67 11.51
N MET A 86 -19.87 9.36 10.40
CA MET A 86 -19.18 10.39 9.59
C MET A 86 -20.16 11.11 8.66
N MET A 87 -20.91 12.04 9.24
CA MET A 87 -21.92 12.83 8.54
C MET A 87 -21.44 14.28 8.38
N ILE A 88 -21.45 14.80 7.16
CA ILE A 88 -21.18 16.22 6.88
C ILE A 88 -22.41 16.78 6.16
N TYR A 89 -23.03 17.82 6.73
CA TYR A 89 -24.28 18.41 6.23
C TYR A 89 -25.40 17.38 5.94
N GLY A 90 -25.51 16.34 6.78
CA GLY A 90 -26.53 15.30 6.62
C GLY A 90 -26.25 14.26 5.54
N VAL A 91 -25.08 14.33 4.87
CA VAL A 91 -24.62 13.33 3.90
C VAL A 91 -23.58 12.43 4.55
N SER A 92 -23.73 11.10 4.42
CA SER A 92 -22.72 10.14 4.87
C SER A 92 -21.52 10.14 3.94
N PHE A 93 -20.32 10.25 4.52
CA PHE A 93 -19.06 10.19 3.79
C PHE A 93 -18.38 8.83 3.89
N ASP A 94 -18.87 7.89 4.70
CA ASP A 94 -18.24 6.58 4.91
C ASP A 94 -17.92 5.85 3.61
N THR A 95 -18.89 5.79 2.70
CA THR A 95 -18.73 5.09 1.43
C THR A 95 -17.62 5.72 0.60
N THR A 96 -17.63 7.05 0.51
CA THR A 96 -16.63 7.79 -0.26
C THR A 96 -15.26 7.65 0.37
N LEU A 97 -15.16 7.70 1.69
CA LEU A 97 -13.93 7.54 2.45
C LEU A 97 -13.36 6.13 2.29
N CYS A 98 -14.15 5.07 2.45
CA CYS A 98 -13.72 3.70 2.17
C CYS A 98 -13.20 3.55 0.74
N MET A 99 -13.92 4.10 -0.24
CA MET A 99 -13.48 4.05 -1.64
C MET A 99 -12.17 4.82 -1.87
N MET A 100 -12.01 5.99 -1.26
CA MET A 100 -10.77 6.76 -1.33
C MET A 100 -9.63 5.99 -0.67
N PHE A 101 -9.86 5.36 0.48
CA PHE A 101 -8.87 4.54 1.16
C PHE A 101 -8.43 3.35 0.31
N ILE A 102 -9.37 2.58 -0.24
CA ILE A 102 -9.09 1.52 -1.20
C ILE A 102 -8.28 2.06 -2.38
N ALA A 103 -8.69 3.18 -2.97
CA ALA A 103 -8.01 3.77 -4.12
C ALA A 103 -6.58 4.22 -3.79
N THR A 104 -6.36 4.81 -2.60
CA THR A 104 -5.05 5.28 -2.15
C THR A 104 -4.15 4.15 -1.64
N TYR A 105 -4.72 3.05 -1.14
CA TYR A 105 -3.94 1.90 -0.68
C TYR A 105 -3.57 0.97 -1.85
N TYR A 106 -4.39 0.91 -2.90
CA TYR A 106 -4.18 0.10 -4.11
C TYR A 106 -4.04 0.98 -5.37
N GLN A 107 -3.14 1.97 -5.29
CA GLN A 107 -2.96 3.18 -6.13
C GLN A 107 -3.03 3.03 -7.66
N THR A 108 -2.91 1.82 -8.21
CA THR A 108 -2.78 1.61 -9.65
C THR A 108 -3.88 0.75 -10.30
N PHE A 109 -4.82 0.14 -9.55
CA PHE A 109 -5.51 -1.06 -10.09
C PHE A 109 -7.05 -1.10 -10.07
N LEU A 110 -7.78 -0.08 -9.61
CA LEU A 110 -9.20 -0.27 -9.20
C LEU A 110 -10.30 0.49 -9.95
N ILE A 111 -10.01 1.13 -11.08
CA ILE A 111 -11.10 1.69 -11.90
C ILE A 111 -12.07 0.59 -12.40
N LEU A 112 -11.61 -0.67 -12.55
CA LEU A 112 -12.49 -1.80 -12.89
C LEU A 112 -13.26 -2.38 -11.70
N ALA A 113 -12.71 -2.39 -10.48
CA ALA A 113 -13.42 -2.91 -9.29
C ALA A 113 -14.55 -1.97 -8.84
N TYR A 114 -14.38 -0.66 -9.08
CA TYR A 114 -15.34 0.40 -8.76
C TYR A 114 -16.74 0.17 -9.38
N HIS A 115 -16.80 -0.33 -10.62
CA HIS A 115 -18.07 -0.59 -11.31
C HIS A 115 -18.86 -1.77 -10.72
N TYR A 116 -18.19 -2.73 -10.07
CA TYR A 116 -18.84 -3.94 -9.55
C TYR A 116 -19.23 -3.81 -8.07
N VAL A 117 -18.46 -3.08 -7.26
CA VAL A 117 -18.75 -2.83 -5.83
C VAL A 117 -20.02 -1.99 -5.65
N TYR A 118 -20.27 -0.99 -6.50
CA TYR A 118 -21.46 -0.13 -6.39
C TYR A 118 -22.77 -0.90 -6.64
N ARG A 119 -22.77 -1.89 -7.55
CA ARG A 119 -23.95 -2.72 -7.87
C ARG A 119 -24.22 -3.83 -6.84
N TYR A 120 -23.31 -4.05 -5.89
CA TYR A 120 -23.35 -5.14 -4.91
C TYR A 120 -23.91 -4.75 -3.53
N LYS A 121 -23.91 -3.45 -3.18
CA LYS A 121 -24.26 -2.96 -1.84
C LYS A 121 -25.68 -3.30 -1.35
N THR A 122 -26.66 -3.41 -2.23
CA THR A 122 -28.03 -3.78 -1.83
C THR A 122 -28.16 -5.24 -1.42
N VAL A 123 -27.40 -6.14 -2.07
CA VAL A 123 -27.45 -7.59 -1.84
C VAL A 123 -26.54 -8.00 -0.67
N ALA A 124 -25.41 -7.32 -0.49
CA ALA A 124 -24.47 -7.58 0.60
C ALA A 124 -25.05 -7.24 1.98
N ARG A 125 -25.84 -6.16 2.08
CA ARG A 125 -26.49 -5.74 3.34
C ARG A 125 -27.46 -6.80 3.89
N ALA A 126 -28.25 -7.41 3.01
CA ALA A 126 -29.24 -8.42 3.40
C ALA A 126 -28.62 -9.73 3.90
N ASN A 127 -27.35 -9.99 3.56
CA ASN A 127 -26.64 -11.24 3.88
C ASN A 127 -25.44 -11.00 4.81
N ALA A 128 -25.37 -9.83 5.45
CA ALA A 128 -24.32 -9.52 6.41
C ALA A 128 -24.41 -10.47 7.62
N PRO A 129 -23.30 -11.08 8.08
CA PRO A 129 -23.33 -11.98 9.21
C PRO A 129 -23.69 -11.24 10.51
N PRO A 130 -24.51 -11.83 11.40
CA PRO A 130 -24.94 -11.19 12.64
C PRO A 130 -23.76 -10.91 13.59
N GLU A 131 -22.69 -11.69 13.48
CA GLU A 131 -21.45 -11.54 14.24
C GLU A 131 -20.81 -10.15 14.08
N LEU A 132 -21.04 -9.44 12.96
CA LEU A 132 -20.53 -8.07 12.79
C LEU A 132 -21.18 -7.08 13.77
N LEU A 133 -22.47 -7.28 14.06
CA LEU A 133 -23.19 -6.48 15.05
C LEU A 133 -22.74 -6.86 16.47
N GLU A 134 -22.54 -8.16 16.73
CA GLU A 134 -22.14 -8.66 18.04
C GLU A 134 -20.71 -8.23 18.42
N ILE A 135 -19.76 -8.36 17.51
CA ILE A 135 -18.33 -8.12 17.76
C ILE A 135 -18.01 -6.62 17.66
N TYR A 136 -18.59 -5.92 16.69
CA TYR A 136 -18.21 -4.53 16.38
C TYR A 136 -19.31 -3.51 16.64
N GLY A 137 -20.52 -3.93 17.03
CA GLY A 137 -21.66 -3.00 17.15
C GLY A 137 -22.15 -2.46 15.80
N MET A 138 -21.77 -3.10 14.69
CA MET A 138 -21.96 -2.58 13.33
C MET A 138 -23.22 -3.10 12.66
N ASN A 139 -24.23 -2.24 12.53
CA ASN A 139 -25.44 -2.56 11.78
C ASN A 139 -25.30 -2.16 10.30
N LEU A 140 -24.88 -3.09 9.45
CA LEU A 140 -24.74 -2.86 8.00
C LEU A 140 -26.06 -2.61 7.26
N SER A 141 -27.21 -2.86 7.90
CA SER A 141 -28.53 -2.49 7.36
C SER A 141 -28.75 -0.97 7.35
N ASN A 142 -27.99 -0.22 8.15
CA ASN A 142 -28.05 1.25 8.15
C ASN A 142 -27.63 1.79 6.77
N PRO A 143 -28.48 2.57 6.08
CA PRO A 143 -28.15 3.11 4.76
C PRO A 143 -26.92 4.02 4.77
N ASN A 144 -26.65 4.66 5.90
CA ASN A 144 -25.53 5.59 6.10
C ASN A 144 -24.21 4.87 6.38
N ALA A 145 -24.23 3.59 6.78
CA ALA A 145 -23.01 2.82 7.00
C ALA A 145 -22.39 2.44 5.65
N GLY A 146 -21.22 3.02 5.38
CA GLY A 146 -20.37 2.59 4.28
C GLY A 146 -19.57 1.35 4.68
N PHE A 147 -19.51 0.37 3.79
CA PHE A 147 -18.67 -0.80 3.95
C PHE A 147 -18.25 -1.30 2.56
N GLU A 148 -17.17 -2.06 2.56
CA GLU A 148 -16.67 -2.87 1.46
C GLU A 148 -16.79 -4.33 1.84
N SER A 149 -17.09 -5.19 0.87
CA SER A 149 -17.00 -6.63 1.10
C SER A 149 -16.75 -7.38 -0.19
N ILE A 150 -16.00 -8.47 -0.06
CA ILE A 150 -15.84 -9.47 -1.11
C ILE A 150 -16.39 -10.76 -0.55
N VAL A 151 -17.54 -11.19 -1.06
CA VAL A 151 -18.20 -12.44 -0.67
C VAL A 151 -18.31 -13.33 -1.89
N ALA A 152 -17.54 -14.42 -1.89
CA ALA A 152 -17.44 -15.36 -3.00
C ALA A 152 -18.56 -16.39 -2.98
N MET A 153 -19.10 -16.72 -1.80
CA MET A 153 -20.18 -17.69 -1.62
C MET A 153 -21.32 -17.10 -0.78
N ARG A 154 -22.56 -17.39 -1.15
CA ARG A 154 -23.76 -16.92 -0.45
C ARG A 154 -24.84 -18.00 -0.39
N PRO A 155 -25.83 -17.91 0.52
CA PRO A 155 -26.98 -18.79 0.49
C PRO A 155 -27.65 -18.80 -0.90
N CYS A 156 -27.96 -19.98 -1.43
CA CYS A 156 -28.58 -20.13 -2.74
C CYS A 156 -30.01 -19.54 -2.79
N SER A 157 -30.70 -19.56 -1.65
CA SER A 157 -32.05 -19.03 -1.45
C SER A 157 -32.17 -18.54 0.00
N SER A 158 -33.06 -17.59 0.27
CA SER A 158 -33.35 -17.05 1.60
C SER A 158 -33.83 -18.11 2.61
N SER A 159 -34.23 -19.29 2.14
CA SER A 159 -34.66 -20.44 2.96
C SER A 159 -33.67 -21.62 2.97
N SER A 160 -32.57 -21.56 2.23
CA SER A 160 -31.62 -22.67 2.10
C SER A 160 -30.28 -22.35 2.75
N SER A 161 -29.78 -23.25 3.60
CA SER A 161 -28.42 -23.17 4.17
C SER A 161 -27.31 -23.51 3.17
N ASN A 162 -27.67 -24.00 1.97
CA ASN A 162 -26.68 -24.36 0.95
C ASN A 162 -26.01 -23.10 0.39
N LEU A 163 -24.69 -23.12 0.34
CA LEU A 163 -23.88 -22.03 -0.20
C LEU A 163 -23.66 -22.23 -1.71
N CYS A 164 -23.90 -21.17 -2.47
CA CYS A 164 -23.69 -21.07 -3.91
C CYS A 164 -22.62 -20.02 -4.22
N TRP A 165 -21.81 -20.29 -5.24
CA TRP A 165 -20.85 -19.32 -5.77
C TRP A 165 -21.54 -18.10 -6.33
N HIS A 166 -21.08 -16.92 -5.93
CA HIS A 166 -21.51 -15.66 -6.51
C HIS A 166 -20.60 -15.31 -7.70
N TRP A 167 -20.96 -15.82 -8.88
CA TRP A 167 -20.18 -15.66 -10.11
C TRP A 167 -19.73 -14.23 -10.43
N PRO A 168 -20.54 -13.17 -10.22
CA PRO A 168 -20.05 -11.80 -10.40
C PRO A 168 -18.89 -11.42 -9.47
N THR A 169 -18.91 -11.86 -8.20
CA THR A 169 -17.78 -11.62 -7.29
C THR A 169 -16.57 -12.46 -7.71
N VAL A 170 -16.79 -13.73 -8.05
CA VAL A 170 -15.70 -14.64 -8.46
C VAL A 170 -15.01 -14.14 -9.72
N THR A 171 -15.77 -13.70 -10.72
CA THR A 171 -15.23 -13.12 -11.96
C THR A 171 -14.47 -11.82 -11.68
N ALA A 172 -14.96 -10.96 -10.79
CA ALA A 172 -14.23 -9.76 -10.36
C ALA A 172 -12.92 -10.10 -9.62
N MET A 173 -12.93 -11.09 -8.74
CA MET A 173 -11.72 -11.57 -8.04
C MET A 173 -10.68 -12.13 -9.02
N VAL A 174 -11.09 -12.96 -9.98
CA VAL A 174 -10.20 -13.50 -11.02
C VAL A 174 -9.65 -12.38 -11.90
N GLY A 175 -10.49 -11.41 -12.28
CA GLY A 175 -10.07 -10.21 -13.01
C GLY A 175 -9.01 -9.42 -12.25
N LEU A 176 -9.20 -9.22 -10.95
CA LEU A 176 -8.24 -8.53 -10.10
C LEU A 176 -6.91 -9.30 -10.00
N LEU A 177 -6.97 -10.61 -9.72
CA LEU A 177 -5.77 -11.45 -9.63
C LEU A 177 -4.99 -11.52 -10.93
N SER A 178 -5.68 -11.59 -12.07
CA SER A 178 -5.02 -11.58 -13.39
C SER A 178 -4.37 -10.24 -13.71
N LEU A 179 -4.99 -9.11 -13.33
CA LEU A 179 -4.39 -7.78 -13.46
C LEU A 179 -3.12 -7.64 -12.61
N PHE A 180 -3.14 -8.13 -11.37
CA PHE A 180 -1.96 -8.19 -10.50
C PHE A 180 -0.84 -9.04 -11.13
N GLY A 181 -1.19 -10.23 -11.62
CA GLY A 181 -0.26 -11.12 -12.30
C GLY A 181 0.35 -10.48 -13.56
N ALA A 182 -0.47 -9.83 -14.38
CA ALA A 182 0.00 -9.14 -15.59
C ALA A 182 0.93 -7.98 -15.26
N THR A 183 0.61 -7.18 -14.24
CA THR A 183 1.46 -6.06 -13.82
C THR A 183 2.80 -6.56 -13.28
N ALA A 184 2.78 -7.61 -12.44
CA ALA A 184 4.00 -8.25 -11.98
C ALA A 184 4.84 -8.76 -13.16
N ALA A 185 4.22 -9.42 -14.15
CA ALA A 185 4.91 -9.90 -15.33
C ALA A 185 5.57 -8.77 -16.14
N VAL A 186 4.88 -7.64 -16.35
CA VAL A 186 5.46 -6.46 -17.02
C VAL A 186 6.64 -5.91 -16.21
N ILE A 187 6.51 -5.80 -14.89
CA ILE A 187 7.60 -5.36 -14.00
C ILE A 187 8.80 -6.30 -14.15
N PHE A 188 8.61 -7.61 -14.03
CA PHE A 188 9.68 -8.60 -14.19
C PHE A 188 10.31 -8.55 -15.58
N TYR A 189 9.52 -8.37 -16.64
CA TYR A 189 10.01 -8.21 -17.99
C TYR A 189 10.89 -6.96 -18.13
N CYS A 190 10.43 -5.81 -17.65
CA CYS A 190 11.21 -4.57 -17.65
C CYS A 190 12.49 -4.71 -16.84
N ILE A 191 12.45 -5.41 -15.71
CA ILE A 191 13.61 -5.68 -14.86
C ILE A 191 14.62 -6.55 -15.60
N TYR A 192 14.15 -7.61 -16.23
CA TYR A 192 14.97 -8.52 -17.02
C TYR A 192 15.64 -7.76 -18.18
N GLN A 193 14.86 -7.03 -18.98
CA GLN A 193 15.36 -6.26 -20.12
C GLN A 193 16.41 -5.22 -19.67
N THR A 194 16.13 -4.52 -18.57
CA THR A 194 17.06 -3.53 -17.99
C THR A 194 18.34 -4.20 -17.49
N SER A 195 18.24 -5.36 -16.85
CA SER A 195 19.39 -6.13 -16.35
C SER A 195 20.27 -6.65 -17.49
N VAL A 196 19.67 -7.07 -18.60
CA VAL A 196 20.38 -7.46 -19.83
C VAL A 196 21.05 -6.24 -20.47
N ALA A 197 20.34 -5.11 -20.58
CA ALA A 197 20.89 -3.86 -21.11
C ALA A 197 22.10 -3.36 -20.29
N PHE A 198 22.10 -3.53 -18.97
CA PHE A 198 23.24 -3.19 -18.12
C PHE A 198 24.45 -4.13 -18.28
N LYS A 199 24.23 -5.40 -18.62
CA LYS A 199 25.30 -6.37 -18.90
C LYS A 199 25.90 -6.19 -20.30
N SER A 200 25.15 -5.62 -21.25
CA SER A 200 25.67 -5.30 -22.58
C SER A 200 26.64 -4.12 -22.51
N THR A 201 27.94 -4.42 -22.62
CA THR A 201 29.08 -3.49 -22.59
C THR A 201 29.17 -2.56 -23.81
N SER A 202 28.12 -2.44 -24.64
CA SER A 202 28.10 -1.59 -25.85
C SER A 202 27.58 -0.16 -25.62
N ASN A 203 27.18 0.20 -24.40
CA ASN A 203 26.59 1.50 -24.13
C ASN A 203 27.67 2.61 -24.07
N LEU A 204 27.54 3.62 -24.94
CA LEU A 204 28.28 4.91 -24.99
C LEU A 204 28.26 5.75 -23.69
N MET A 205 27.76 5.19 -22.58
CA MET A 205 27.63 5.89 -21.31
C MET A 205 28.90 5.81 -20.48
N THR A 206 29.29 6.92 -19.88
CA THR A 206 30.45 6.95 -18.98
C THR A 206 30.25 6.01 -17.78
N PRO A 207 31.35 5.41 -17.24
CA PRO A 207 31.28 4.49 -16.10
C PRO A 207 30.55 5.08 -14.88
N LYS A 208 30.69 6.39 -14.67
CA LYS A 208 30.03 7.14 -13.59
C LYS A 208 28.51 7.16 -13.74
N THR A 209 27.99 7.52 -14.92
CA THR A 209 26.54 7.55 -15.18
C THR A 209 25.92 6.15 -15.12
N ARG A 210 26.65 5.11 -15.56
CA ARG A 210 26.18 3.71 -15.49
C ARG A 210 26.03 3.20 -14.06
N ARG A 211 26.99 3.48 -13.17
CA ARG A 211 26.91 3.08 -11.74
C ARG A 211 25.69 3.70 -11.07
N MET A 212 25.50 5.01 -11.24
CA MET A 212 24.38 5.73 -10.64
C MET A 212 23.01 5.28 -11.16
N ARG A 213 22.84 5.03 -12.48
CA ARG A 213 21.57 4.46 -13.01
C ARG A 213 21.26 3.07 -12.44
N ARG A 214 22.29 2.25 -12.21
CA ARG A 214 22.16 0.92 -11.60
C ARG A 214 21.76 1.01 -10.13
N ASP A 215 22.35 1.92 -9.37
CA ASP A 215 22.04 2.05 -7.94
C ASP A 215 20.62 2.59 -7.74
N LEU A 216 20.17 3.48 -8.62
CA LEU A 216 18.78 3.96 -8.67
C LEU A 216 17.79 2.83 -9.00
N PHE A 217 18.11 2.04 -10.02
CA PHE A 217 17.30 0.88 -10.41
C PHE A 217 17.25 -0.18 -9.30
N LYS A 218 18.36 -0.42 -8.60
CA LYS A 218 18.41 -1.27 -7.41
C LYS A 218 17.54 -0.73 -6.28
N ALA A 219 17.58 0.58 -6.02
CA ALA A 219 16.72 1.19 -5.01
C ALA A 219 15.24 1.02 -5.36
N LEU A 220 14.85 1.26 -6.61
CA LEU A 220 13.48 1.04 -7.10
C LEU A 220 13.04 -0.43 -6.99
N LEU A 221 13.94 -1.37 -7.32
CA LEU A 221 13.73 -2.80 -7.15
C LEU A 221 13.49 -3.18 -5.69
N ILE A 222 14.33 -2.68 -4.79
CA ILE A 222 14.23 -2.94 -3.35
C ILE A 222 12.93 -2.36 -2.80
N GLN A 223 12.60 -1.11 -3.18
CA GLN A 223 11.36 -0.44 -2.82
C GLN A 223 10.13 -1.17 -3.35
N THR A 224 10.20 -1.83 -4.51
CA THR A 224 9.06 -2.59 -5.05
C THR A 224 8.97 -3.99 -4.42
N ALA A 225 10.11 -4.66 -4.24
CA ALA A 225 10.17 -6.05 -3.80
C ALA A 225 9.83 -6.21 -2.33
N ILE A 226 10.27 -5.28 -1.46
CA ILE A 226 10.08 -5.40 -0.02
C ILE A 226 8.59 -5.29 0.37
N PRO A 227 7.84 -4.24 -0.01
CA PRO A 227 6.40 -4.19 0.25
C PRO A 227 5.66 -5.36 -0.41
N CYS A 228 6.06 -5.77 -1.61
CA CYS A 228 5.42 -6.92 -2.26
C CYS A 228 5.57 -8.20 -1.43
N LEU A 229 6.78 -8.51 -0.96
CA LEU A 229 7.07 -9.74 -0.23
C LEU A 229 6.51 -9.73 1.20
N PHE A 230 6.59 -8.60 1.90
CA PHE A 230 6.25 -8.51 3.33
C PHE A 230 4.86 -7.93 3.61
N SER A 231 4.21 -7.32 2.63
CA SER A 231 2.85 -6.77 2.74
C SER A 231 1.87 -7.47 1.81
N TYR A 232 2.03 -7.26 0.50
CA TYR A 232 0.97 -7.56 -0.46
C TYR A 232 0.75 -9.05 -0.63
N VAL A 233 1.83 -9.86 -0.70
CA VAL A 233 1.72 -11.32 -0.81
C VAL A 233 1.10 -11.92 0.47
N PRO A 234 1.58 -11.60 1.69
CA PRO A 234 0.94 -12.07 2.92
C PRO A 234 -0.53 -11.66 3.02
N LEU A 235 -0.86 -10.38 2.80
CA LEU A 235 -2.25 -9.90 2.84
C LEU A 235 -3.15 -10.64 1.85
N SER A 236 -2.69 -10.80 0.60
CA SER A 236 -3.43 -11.52 -0.43
C SER A 236 -3.67 -12.97 -0.04
N PHE A 237 -2.65 -13.64 0.50
CA PHE A 237 -2.77 -15.01 0.99
C PHE A 237 -3.81 -15.11 2.12
N PHE A 238 -3.70 -14.26 3.14
CA PHE A 238 -4.64 -14.27 4.28
C PHE A 238 -6.07 -13.89 3.90
N MET A 239 -6.27 -13.06 2.89
CA MET A 239 -7.61 -12.72 2.39
C MET A 239 -8.24 -13.82 1.53
N LEU A 240 -7.43 -14.54 0.76
CA LEU A 240 -7.92 -15.64 -0.08
C LEU A 240 -8.06 -16.96 0.69
N PHE A 241 -7.30 -17.15 1.76
CA PHE A 241 -7.29 -18.37 2.56
C PHE A 241 -8.69 -18.75 3.10
N PRO A 242 -9.49 -17.84 3.70
CA PRO A 242 -10.83 -18.17 4.17
C PRO A 242 -11.76 -18.62 3.04
N ILE A 243 -11.66 -17.98 1.87
CA ILE A 243 -12.48 -18.31 0.70
C ILE A 243 -12.10 -19.68 0.12
N ALA A 244 -10.81 -20.02 0.13
CA ALA A 244 -10.31 -21.28 -0.42
C ALA A 244 -10.54 -22.48 0.51
N THR A 245 -10.47 -22.27 1.82
CA THR A 245 -10.53 -23.34 2.83
C THR A 245 -11.89 -23.45 3.53
N GLY A 246 -12.71 -22.41 3.47
CA GLY A 246 -13.94 -22.29 4.25
C GLY A 246 -13.70 -21.99 5.74
N ILE A 247 -12.46 -21.70 6.16
CA ILE A 247 -12.12 -21.43 7.56
C ILE A 247 -12.22 -19.92 7.83
N ALA A 248 -13.13 -19.52 8.71
CA ALA A 248 -13.23 -18.12 9.15
C ALA A 248 -12.04 -17.74 10.04
N LEU A 249 -11.37 -16.62 9.73
CA LEU A 249 -10.25 -16.08 10.51
C LEU A 249 -10.68 -14.91 11.42
N GLY A 250 -11.93 -14.46 11.31
CA GLY A 250 -12.56 -13.49 12.18
C GLY A 250 -11.77 -12.19 12.31
N ASP A 251 -11.38 -11.87 13.55
CA ASP A 251 -10.68 -10.63 13.92
C ASP A 251 -9.21 -10.57 13.47
N ALA A 252 -8.65 -11.62 12.87
CA ALA A 252 -7.29 -11.60 12.33
C ALA A 252 -7.11 -10.53 11.24
N GLY A 253 -8.17 -10.22 10.48
CA GLY A 253 -8.17 -9.16 9.47
C GLY A 253 -7.78 -7.80 10.04
N ASN A 254 -8.26 -7.48 11.25
CA ASN A 254 -7.94 -6.22 11.95
C ASN A 254 -6.44 -6.08 12.22
N PHE A 255 -5.78 -7.14 12.67
CA PHE A 255 -4.36 -7.11 12.95
C PHE A 255 -3.52 -7.00 11.68
N LEU A 256 -3.89 -7.77 10.64
CA LEU A 256 -3.23 -7.70 9.34
C LEU A 256 -3.32 -6.29 8.75
N PHE A 257 -4.52 -5.69 8.73
CA PHE A 257 -4.71 -4.33 8.23
C PHE A 257 -4.04 -3.28 9.11
N SER A 258 -4.00 -3.46 10.44
CA SER A 258 -3.27 -2.55 11.34
C SER A 258 -1.80 -2.47 10.95
N ILE A 259 -1.12 -3.61 10.73
CA ILE A 259 0.30 -3.63 10.35
C ILE A 259 0.56 -2.87 9.05
N THR A 260 -0.44 -2.82 8.16
CA THR A 260 -0.26 -2.14 6.86
C THR A 260 -0.02 -0.65 6.93
N VAL A 261 -0.45 -0.01 8.01
CA VAL A 261 -0.27 1.43 8.20
C VAL A 261 1.20 1.82 8.30
N ILE A 262 2.09 0.86 8.56
CA ILE A 262 3.54 1.07 8.67
C ILE A 262 4.18 1.23 7.28
N PHE A 263 3.61 0.64 6.22
CA PHE A 263 4.26 0.58 4.91
C PHE A 263 4.55 1.94 4.27
N PRO A 264 3.62 2.92 4.27
CA PRO A 264 3.92 4.26 3.76
C PRO A 264 5.13 4.95 4.43
N ALA A 265 5.36 4.69 5.72
CA ALA A 265 6.55 5.18 6.41
C ALA A 265 7.81 4.45 5.95
N ILE A 266 7.74 3.12 5.86
CA ILE A 266 8.84 2.25 5.43
C ILE A 266 9.32 2.63 4.02
N ASP A 267 8.41 2.89 3.09
CA ASP A 267 8.72 3.21 1.69
C ASP A 267 9.61 4.45 1.60
N SER A 268 9.24 5.52 2.29
CA SER A 268 10.03 6.75 2.32
C SER A 268 11.40 6.59 2.98
N PHE A 269 11.51 5.80 4.05
CA PHE A 269 12.81 5.50 4.69
C PHE A 269 13.72 4.70 3.77
N PHE A 270 13.20 3.72 3.04
CA PHE A 270 14.00 2.98 2.06
C PHE A 270 14.59 3.92 1.01
N VAL A 271 13.77 4.82 0.45
CA VAL A 271 14.24 5.80 -0.54
C VAL A 271 15.32 6.71 0.05
N LEU A 272 15.12 7.23 1.27
CA LEU A 272 16.09 8.10 1.96
C LEU A 272 17.43 7.41 2.24
N PHE A 273 17.43 6.15 2.70
CA PHE A 273 18.65 5.47 3.13
C PHE A 273 19.37 4.70 2.02
N PHE A 274 18.64 4.14 1.04
CA PHE A 274 19.24 3.32 -0.01
C PHE A 274 19.72 4.13 -1.22
N ILE A 275 19.17 5.33 -1.45
CA ILE A 275 19.68 6.20 -2.52
C ILE A 275 20.88 6.98 -1.98
N PRO A 276 22.12 6.74 -2.48
CA PRO A 276 23.33 7.30 -1.87
C PRO A 276 23.32 8.83 -1.81
N GLN A 277 22.76 9.47 -2.83
CA GLN A 277 22.65 10.93 -2.94
C GLN A 277 21.78 11.53 -1.82
N PHE A 278 20.68 10.85 -1.51
CA PHE A 278 19.73 11.28 -0.47
C PHE A 278 20.25 10.96 0.92
N ARG A 279 20.87 9.80 1.12
CA ARG A 279 21.60 9.45 2.35
C ARG A 279 22.65 10.51 2.69
N LEU A 280 23.46 10.92 1.72
CA LEU A 280 24.48 11.95 1.94
C LEU A 280 23.86 13.32 2.26
N ALA A 281 22.77 13.69 1.58
CA ALA A 281 22.03 14.91 1.89
C ALA A 281 21.43 14.87 3.32
N LEU A 282 20.91 13.73 3.74
CA LEU A 282 20.36 13.49 5.08
C LEU A 282 21.44 13.62 6.17
N ILE A 283 22.60 12.98 5.97
CA ILE A 283 23.74 13.07 6.90
C ILE A 283 24.22 14.52 7.05
N ARG A 284 24.28 15.27 5.95
CA ARG A 284 24.62 16.71 5.97
C ARG A 284 23.57 17.54 6.70
N LEU A 285 22.29 17.27 6.47
CA LEU A 285 21.18 17.97 7.12
C LEU A 285 21.21 17.82 8.64
N PHE A 286 21.45 16.60 9.13
CA PHE A 286 21.50 16.30 10.57
C PHE A 286 22.89 16.44 11.20
N ARG A 287 23.90 16.87 10.44
CA ARG A 287 25.32 16.96 10.88
C ARG A 287 25.81 15.68 11.58
N LEU A 288 25.39 14.51 11.08
CA LEU A 288 25.80 13.22 11.64
C LEU A 288 27.29 12.96 11.33
N PRO A 289 28.07 12.37 12.26
CA PRO A 289 29.47 12.05 12.01
C PRO A 289 29.59 11.11 10.81
N PHE A 290 30.38 11.51 9.81
CA PHE A 290 30.59 10.76 8.58
C PHE A 290 32.06 10.34 8.49
N ASP A 291 32.30 9.03 8.49
CA ASP A 291 33.64 8.48 8.28
C ASP A 291 33.89 8.40 6.77
N GLY A 292 34.58 9.43 6.25
CA GLY A 292 34.66 9.74 4.81
C GLY A 292 35.58 8.86 3.96
N SER A 293 35.86 7.62 4.35
CA SER A 293 36.93 6.82 3.75
C SER A 293 36.56 6.02 2.49
N ALA A 294 35.38 6.20 1.88
CA ALA A 294 34.95 5.34 0.76
C ALA A 294 34.69 6.00 -0.62
N GLU A 295 34.42 7.30 -0.76
CA GLU A 295 33.96 7.82 -2.08
C GLU A 295 34.38 9.26 -2.43
N VAL A 296 35.64 9.63 -2.21
CA VAL A 296 36.24 10.79 -2.90
C VAL A 296 37.44 10.33 -3.72
N GLY A 297 37.15 9.74 -4.87
CA GLY A 297 38.10 9.72 -5.99
C GLY A 297 38.23 11.15 -6.53
N SER A 298 39.09 11.94 -5.90
CA SER A 298 39.54 13.24 -6.39
C SER A 298 40.47 13.00 -7.58
N SER A 299 39.91 13.03 -8.79
CA SER A 299 40.68 13.23 -10.01
C SER A 299 41.13 14.69 -10.06
N THR A 300 42.24 14.99 -9.38
CA THR A 300 43.04 16.20 -9.65
C THR A 300 43.99 15.82 -10.79
N GLU A 301 43.61 16.17 -12.01
CA GLU A 301 44.47 16.05 -13.19
C GLU A 301 45.62 17.05 -13.03
N GLN A 302 46.82 16.53 -12.75
CA GLN A 302 48.06 17.29 -12.76
C GLN A 302 48.36 17.62 -14.22
N ARG A 303 48.18 18.89 -14.59
CA ARG A 303 48.54 19.40 -15.91
C ARG A 303 50.05 19.55 -15.95
N ASP A 304 50.72 18.60 -16.60
CA ASP A 304 52.13 18.70 -16.95
C ASP A 304 52.39 19.99 -17.74
N SER A 305 53.27 20.83 -17.23
CA SER A 305 53.90 21.93 -17.97
C SER A 305 55.23 21.43 -18.54
N LYS A 306 55.29 21.32 -19.87
CA LYS A 306 56.53 21.47 -20.65
C LYS A 306 56.88 22.95 -20.76
#